data_AF-A0A800K2Y2-F1
#
_entry.id   AF-A0A800K2Y2-F1
#
_cell.length_a   1.000
_cell.length_b   1.000
_cell.length_c   1.000
_cell.angle_alpha   90.00
_cell.angle_beta   90.00
_cell.angle_gamma   90.00
#
_symmetry.space_group_name_H-M   'P 1'
#
loop_
_entity.id
_entity.type
_entity.pdbx_description
1 polymer ?
#
loop_
_entity_poly.entity_id
_entity_poly.type
_entity_poly.pdbx_seq_one_letter_code
_entity_poly.pdbx_strand_id
1 'polypeptide(L)'
;MKTSTFISESRLMLMALTILCLISVIPVSAYHLVGGELTYECLTNNNYMVKLKIYRDCNCTNCAEFDNPAYVFIYDNSNNLVQTLSIPFPGSTQLPVYINNPCLAFPPDICVEEAIYAAQVYLPNISGGYHLVHQRCCRNSTILNITAPNTFGSTYYAQIPDPGLGFCNSDPYYNNFPPIALCVGDTLIFDHSATDIDGDSLVYSLCAPYSGASQSNPQPGPGSPAPPPPFGYVNFVAPYSATAPFNANRPRG
;
A
#
# COMPACT_ATOMS: atom_id res chain seq x y z
N MET A 1 57.11 30.48 12.79
CA MET A 1 55.80 31.16 12.64
C MET A 1 54.96 30.53 11.52
N LYS A 2 54.71 29.21 11.57
CA LYS A 2 53.86 28.47 10.58
C LYS A 2 52.98 27.37 11.22
N THR A 3 53.31 26.93 12.43
CA THR A 3 52.62 25.86 13.17
C THR A 3 51.30 26.29 13.82
N SER A 4 51.14 27.56 14.20
CA SER A 4 49.91 28.06 14.83
C SER A 4 48.71 28.08 13.86
N THR A 5 48.94 28.53 12.62
CA THR A 5 47.91 28.63 11.57
C THR A 5 47.32 27.27 11.19
N PHE A 6 48.15 26.22 11.10
CA PHE A 6 47.69 24.85 10.81
C PHE A 6 46.74 24.27 11.88
N ILE A 7 46.97 24.61 13.15
CA ILE A 7 46.11 24.16 14.26
C ILE A 7 44.78 24.93 14.26
N SER A 8 44.79 26.20 13.82
CA SER A 8 43.58 27.00 13.65
C SER A 8 42.65 26.42 12.58
N GLU A 9 43.17 26.13 11.39
CA GLU A 9 42.35 25.63 10.28
C GLU A 9 41.85 24.21 10.52
N SER A 10 42.64 23.33 11.15
CA SER A 10 42.17 21.98 11.51
C SER A 10 41.02 22.00 12.53
N ARG A 11 41.00 22.96 13.46
CA ARG A 11 39.88 23.18 14.40
C ARG A 11 38.64 23.74 13.72
N LEU A 12 38.82 24.67 12.77
CA LEU A 12 37.72 25.23 11.98
C LEU A 12 37.07 24.15 11.10
N MET A 13 37.88 23.30 10.47
CA MET A 13 37.43 22.19 9.64
C MET A 13 36.73 21.10 10.45
N LEU A 14 37.23 20.77 11.65
CA LEU A 14 36.51 19.89 12.59
C LEU A 14 35.15 20.49 12.98
N MET A 15 35.11 21.77 13.39
CA MET A 15 33.85 22.43 13.78
C MET A 15 32.83 22.46 12.63
N ALA A 16 33.26 22.75 11.40
CA ALA A 16 32.41 22.71 10.22
C ALA A 16 31.85 21.29 9.96
N LEU A 17 32.67 20.26 10.13
CA LEU A 17 32.25 18.87 9.97
C LEU A 17 31.25 18.42 11.05
N THR A 18 31.46 18.83 12.31
CA THR A 18 30.50 18.56 13.41
C THR A 18 29.18 19.27 13.18
N ILE A 19 29.20 20.53 12.72
CA ILE A 19 27.99 21.31 12.39
C ILE A 19 27.25 20.66 11.21
N LEU A 20 27.97 20.18 10.18
CA LEU A 20 27.36 19.48 9.04
C LEU A 20 26.72 18.14 9.44
N CYS A 21 27.29 17.41 10.40
CA CYS A 21 26.67 16.22 10.99
C CYS A 21 25.46 16.52 11.91
N LEU A 22 25.42 17.70 12.53
CA LEU A 22 24.30 18.12 13.38
C LEU A 22 23.10 18.64 12.57
N ILE A 23 23.30 19.03 11.32
CA ILE A 23 22.25 19.52 10.41
C ILE A 23 21.56 18.36 9.64
N SER A 24 22.13 17.16 9.62
CA SER A 24 21.64 16.01 8.84
C SER A 24 20.73 15.03 9.61
N VAL A 25 20.23 15.40 10.79
CA VAL A 25 19.14 14.68 11.48
C VAL A 25 17.78 14.94 10.83
N ILE A 26 17.60 14.44 9.60
CA ILE A 26 16.28 14.34 8.97
C ILE A 26 15.46 13.32 9.77
N PRO A 27 14.26 13.66 10.27
CA PRO A 27 13.40 12.69 10.92
C PRO A 27 12.89 11.67 9.90
N VAL A 28 13.52 10.49 9.87
CA VAL A 28 13.01 9.33 9.12
C VAL A 28 11.83 8.74 9.89
N SER A 29 10.64 9.23 9.60
CA SER A 29 9.40 8.56 9.99
C SER A 29 9.30 7.23 9.22
N ALA A 30 9.00 6.15 9.94
CA ALA A 30 8.79 4.83 9.38
C ALA A 30 7.29 4.55 9.40
N TYR A 31 6.68 4.60 8.23
CA TYR A 31 5.23 4.58 8.06
C TYR A 31 4.72 3.12 7.96
N HIS A 32 3.63 2.78 8.66
CA HIS A 32 3.03 1.44 8.60
C HIS A 32 1.59 1.49 8.09
N LEU A 33 1.38 1.09 6.83
CA LEU A 33 0.07 0.59 6.40
C LEU A 33 -0.01 -0.92 6.68
N VAL A 34 -1.16 -1.39 7.16
CA VAL A 34 -1.46 -2.82 7.34
C VAL A 34 -1.74 -3.46 5.99
N GLY A 35 -2.48 -2.75 5.13
CA GLY A 35 -2.87 -3.22 3.81
C GLY A 35 -3.81 -2.24 3.13
N GLY A 36 -4.54 -2.72 2.14
CA GLY A 36 -5.54 -1.95 1.40
C GLY A 36 -5.90 -2.63 0.09
N GLU A 37 -6.92 -2.09 -0.57
CA GLU A 37 -7.39 -2.52 -1.88
C GLU A 37 -7.81 -1.30 -2.69
N LEU A 38 -7.58 -1.35 -4.01
CA LEU A 38 -8.08 -0.38 -4.97
C LEU A 38 -8.99 -1.17 -5.90
N THR A 39 -10.26 -0.76 -6.01
CA THR A 39 -11.25 -1.40 -6.87
C THR A 39 -12.07 -0.37 -7.65
N TYR A 40 -12.73 -0.80 -8.71
CA TYR A 40 -13.75 -0.02 -9.41
C TYR A 40 -15.06 -0.79 -9.60
N GLU A 41 -16.15 -0.05 -9.77
CA GLU A 41 -17.49 -0.56 -10.07
C GLU A 41 -18.07 0.30 -11.20
N CYS A 42 -18.53 -0.30 -12.30
CA CYS A 42 -19.20 0.48 -13.35
C CYS A 42 -20.61 0.87 -12.90
N LEU A 43 -20.94 2.16 -13.01
CA LEU A 43 -22.24 2.69 -12.64
C LEU A 43 -23.19 2.68 -13.84
N THR A 44 -22.86 3.49 -14.86
CA THR A 44 -23.48 3.54 -16.21
C THR A 44 -22.69 4.52 -17.08
N ASN A 45 -22.83 4.44 -18.41
CA ASN A 45 -22.37 5.48 -19.35
C ASN A 45 -20.89 5.86 -19.17
N ASN A 46 -20.01 4.87 -18.99
CA ASN A 46 -18.58 5.05 -18.74
C ASN A 46 -18.23 5.82 -17.45
N ASN A 47 -19.17 5.93 -16.51
CA ASN A 47 -18.90 6.42 -15.15
C ASN A 47 -18.61 5.23 -14.24
N TYR A 48 -17.48 5.29 -13.55
CA TYR A 48 -17.01 4.28 -12.62
C TYR A 48 -16.92 4.87 -11.21
N MET A 49 -17.33 4.10 -10.21
CA MET A 49 -17.02 4.39 -8.80
C MET A 49 -15.69 3.75 -8.45
N VAL A 50 -14.65 4.56 -8.27
CA VAL A 50 -13.34 4.10 -7.78
C VAL A 50 -13.37 4.12 -6.25
N LYS A 51 -13.00 2.99 -5.64
CA LYS A 51 -12.91 2.81 -4.19
C LYS A 51 -11.48 2.42 -3.82
N LEU A 52 -10.86 3.19 -2.94
CA LEU A 52 -9.57 2.87 -2.33
C LEU A 52 -9.79 2.68 -0.84
N LYS A 53 -9.64 1.45 -0.36
CA LYS A 53 -9.64 1.15 1.08
C LYS A 53 -8.20 1.06 1.57
N ILE A 54 -7.89 1.73 2.68
CA ILE A 54 -6.60 1.64 3.35
C ILE A 54 -6.82 1.17 4.79
N TYR A 55 -5.99 0.23 5.23
CA TYR A 55 -6.00 -0.28 6.61
C TYR A 55 -4.73 0.16 7.33
N ARG A 56 -4.89 0.69 8.55
CA ARG A 56 -3.79 1.19 9.40
C ARG A 56 -3.89 0.65 10.82
N ASP A 57 -2.76 0.49 11.50
CA ASP A 57 -2.71 0.26 12.94
C ASP A 57 -3.00 1.57 13.69
N CYS A 58 -4.00 1.58 14.59
CA CYS A 58 -4.43 2.79 15.29
C CYS A 58 -3.42 3.27 16.35
N ASN A 59 -2.62 2.35 16.89
CA ASN A 59 -1.67 2.61 17.99
C ASN A 59 -0.26 2.95 17.48
N CYS A 60 -0.13 3.13 16.17
CA CYS A 60 1.12 3.26 15.45
C CYS A 60 1.80 4.61 15.70
N THR A 61 2.91 4.61 16.46
CA THR A 61 3.66 5.83 16.77
C THR A 61 4.67 6.17 15.66
N ASN A 62 4.62 7.42 15.18
CA ASN A 62 5.44 7.96 14.08
C ASN A 62 5.11 7.40 12.67
N CYS A 63 3.87 6.97 12.47
CA CYS A 63 3.41 6.33 11.24
C CYS A 63 2.73 7.32 10.26
N ALA A 64 2.32 6.87 9.07
CA ALA A 64 1.59 7.74 8.13
C ALA A 64 0.16 7.91 8.63
N GLU A 65 -0.31 9.15 8.69
CA GLU A 65 -1.76 9.40 8.71
C GLU A 65 -2.38 9.03 7.37
N PHE A 66 -3.68 8.75 7.41
CA PHE A 66 -4.51 8.69 6.20
C PHE A 66 -4.33 9.96 5.36
N ASP A 67 -4.14 9.78 4.05
CA ASP A 67 -3.94 10.85 3.09
C ASP A 67 -5.11 11.84 3.10
N ASN A 68 -4.81 13.14 3.06
CA ASN A 68 -5.82 14.14 2.77
C ASN A 68 -5.25 15.20 1.80
N PRO A 69 -5.53 15.09 0.48
CA PRO A 69 -6.26 14.02 -0.21
C PRO A 69 -5.39 12.78 -0.52
N ALA A 70 -6.03 11.62 -0.71
CA ALA A 70 -5.45 10.47 -1.40
C ALA A 70 -5.49 10.71 -2.92
N TYR A 71 -4.46 10.25 -3.63
CA TYR A 71 -4.38 10.34 -5.09
C TYR A 71 -4.47 8.97 -5.76
N VAL A 72 -5.35 8.84 -6.75
CA VAL A 72 -5.38 7.70 -7.68
C VAL A 72 -5.03 8.21 -9.07
N PHE A 73 -3.97 7.65 -9.66
CA PHE A 73 -3.48 8.01 -10.99
C PHE A 73 -4.05 7.04 -12.01
N ILE A 74 -4.60 7.57 -13.11
CA ILE A 74 -5.28 6.79 -14.14
C ILE A 74 -4.50 6.92 -15.44
N TYR A 75 -3.99 5.78 -15.92
CA TYR A 75 -3.16 5.68 -17.11
C TYR A 75 -3.90 4.95 -18.24
N ASP A 76 -3.58 5.29 -19.49
CA ASP A 76 -3.95 4.47 -20.65
C ASP A 76 -2.97 3.29 -20.83
N ASN A 77 -3.31 2.34 -21.72
CA ASN A 77 -2.46 1.21 -22.08
C ASN A 77 -1.16 1.61 -22.84
N SER A 78 -0.95 2.90 -23.13
CA SER A 78 0.32 3.46 -23.63
C SER A 78 1.12 4.16 -22.53
N ASN A 79 0.73 3.97 -21.26
CA ASN A 79 1.35 4.54 -20.06
C ASN A 79 1.30 6.09 -19.97
N ASN A 80 0.40 6.75 -20.72
CA ASN A 80 0.14 8.18 -20.56
C ASN A 80 -0.79 8.43 -19.37
N LEU A 81 -0.50 9.43 -18.54
CA LEU A 81 -1.39 9.85 -17.46
C LEU A 81 -2.61 10.56 -18.07
N VAL A 82 -3.78 9.92 -17.99
CA VAL A 82 -5.05 10.45 -18.51
C VAL A 82 -5.71 11.35 -17.49
N GLN A 83 -5.75 10.92 -16.23
CA GLN A 83 -6.43 11.64 -15.15
C GLN A 83 -5.79 11.35 -13.79
N THR A 84 -5.95 12.27 -12.84
CA THR A 84 -5.62 12.05 -11.42
C THR A 84 -6.84 12.38 -10.60
N LEU A 85 -7.31 11.41 -9.80
CA LEU A 85 -8.34 11.64 -8.79
C LEU A 85 -7.68 12.16 -7.52
N SER A 86 -8.32 13.16 -6.91
CA SER A 86 -7.92 13.74 -5.63
C SER A 86 -9.09 13.55 -4.67
N ILE A 87 -8.96 12.61 -3.74
CA ILE A 87 -10.06 12.15 -2.89
C ILE A 87 -9.78 12.60 -1.44
N PRO A 88 -10.56 13.55 -0.87
CA PRO A 88 -10.38 13.99 0.51
C PRO A 88 -10.50 12.83 1.51
N PHE A 89 -9.87 12.96 2.67
CA PHE A 89 -10.01 11.99 3.76
C PHE A 89 -11.48 11.92 4.22
N PRO A 90 -12.15 10.76 4.14
CA PRO A 90 -13.56 10.61 4.49
C PRO A 90 -13.79 10.42 6.00
N GLY A 91 -12.72 10.31 6.80
CA GLY A 91 -12.75 9.74 8.14
C GLY A 91 -12.31 8.27 8.13
N SER A 92 -12.06 7.72 9.32
CA SER A 92 -11.75 6.30 9.53
C SER A 92 -12.72 5.65 10.51
N THR A 93 -12.83 4.33 10.44
CA THR A 93 -13.60 3.50 11.36
C THR A 93 -12.70 2.42 11.94
N GLN A 94 -12.78 2.19 13.25
CA GLN A 94 -12.07 1.08 13.87
C GLN A 94 -12.77 -0.24 13.53
N LEU A 95 -12.02 -1.21 13.02
CA LEU A 95 -12.55 -2.53 12.67
C LEU A 95 -12.75 -3.40 13.92
N PRO A 96 -13.83 -4.22 13.97
CA PRO A 96 -14.09 -5.09 15.11
C PRO A 96 -13.08 -6.24 15.19
N VAL A 97 -12.50 -6.45 16.37
CA VAL A 97 -11.70 -7.64 16.68
C VAL A 97 -12.62 -8.71 17.24
N TYR A 98 -12.92 -9.74 16.44
CA TYR A 98 -13.75 -10.86 16.88
C TYR A 98 -12.99 -11.80 17.81
N ILE A 99 -13.42 -11.87 19.08
CA ILE A 99 -12.74 -12.62 20.15
C ILE A 99 -13.37 -14.01 20.29
N ASN A 100 -12.82 -14.98 19.56
CA ASN A 100 -13.17 -16.39 19.70
C ASN A 100 -12.07 -17.13 20.48
N ASN A 101 -10.79 -16.84 20.18
CA ASN A 101 -9.64 -17.03 21.09
C ASN A 101 -8.36 -16.31 20.54
N PRO A 102 -7.85 -15.18 21.13
CA PRO A 102 -6.89 -14.32 20.42
C PRO A 102 -5.58 -13.90 21.16
N CYS A 103 -4.92 -14.64 22.05
CA CYS A 103 -5.00 -16.05 22.40
C CYS A 103 -4.99 -16.15 23.94
N LEU A 104 -6.14 -16.43 24.54
CA LEU A 104 -6.46 -16.53 25.97
C LEU A 104 -6.20 -15.32 26.88
N ALA A 105 -5.43 -14.31 26.46
CA ALA A 105 -5.48 -12.95 27.01
C ALA A 105 -5.12 -11.93 25.92
N PHE A 106 -5.75 -10.75 25.95
CA PHE A 106 -5.53 -9.69 24.98
C PHE A 106 -4.15 -9.03 25.19
N PRO A 107 -3.25 -9.01 24.18
CA PRO A 107 -2.19 -8.00 24.13
C PRO A 107 -2.90 -6.63 24.00
N PRO A 108 -2.64 -5.65 24.89
CA PRO A 108 -3.50 -4.47 25.05
C PRO A 108 -3.64 -3.55 23.82
N ASP A 109 -2.88 -3.80 22.75
CA ASP A 109 -2.57 -2.82 21.72
C ASP A 109 -2.98 -3.23 20.29
N ILE A 110 -3.75 -4.31 20.10
CA ILE A 110 -4.24 -4.70 18.76
C ILE A 110 -5.39 -3.78 18.34
N CYS A 111 -5.15 -2.88 17.39
CA CYS A 111 -6.16 -2.03 16.78
C CYS A 111 -5.89 -1.84 15.28
N VAL A 112 -6.92 -2.00 14.44
CA VAL A 112 -6.86 -1.64 13.02
C VAL A 112 -8.04 -0.73 12.70
N GLU A 113 -7.76 0.33 11.94
CA GLU A 113 -8.73 1.27 11.39
C GLU A 113 -8.73 1.20 9.85
N GLU A 114 -9.90 1.42 9.27
CA GLU A 114 -10.16 1.47 7.82
C GLU A 114 -10.58 2.89 7.41
N ALA A 115 -10.08 3.35 6.26
CA ALA A 115 -10.64 4.51 5.55
C ALA A 115 -11.00 4.10 4.11
N ILE A 116 -12.23 4.41 3.68
CA ILE A 116 -12.76 4.09 2.33
C ILE A 116 -12.89 5.38 1.53
N TYR A 117 -11.86 5.70 0.75
CA TYR A 117 -11.88 6.79 -0.21
C TYR A 117 -12.72 6.39 -1.42
N ALA A 118 -13.72 7.20 -1.79
CA ALA A 118 -14.59 6.93 -2.94
C ALA A 118 -14.70 8.16 -3.84
N ALA A 119 -14.59 7.97 -5.15
CA ALA A 119 -14.81 9.01 -6.15
C ALA A 119 -15.40 8.44 -7.43
N GLN A 120 -16.34 9.17 -8.03
CA GLN A 120 -16.82 8.88 -9.38
C GLN A 120 -15.87 9.49 -10.42
N VAL A 121 -15.63 8.76 -11.51
CA VAL A 121 -14.83 9.19 -12.64
C VAL A 121 -15.49 8.80 -13.96
N TYR A 122 -15.46 9.69 -14.94
CA TYR A 122 -15.90 9.42 -16.31
C TYR A 122 -14.69 9.06 -17.17
N LEU A 123 -14.67 7.83 -17.71
CA LEU A 123 -13.53 7.26 -18.42
C LEU A 123 -13.99 6.72 -19.80
N PRO A 124 -13.89 7.51 -20.88
CA PRO A 124 -14.33 7.12 -22.22
C PRO A 124 -13.77 5.77 -22.67
N ASN A 125 -14.53 5.01 -23.45
CA ASN A 125 -14.03 3.77 -24.03
C ASN A 125 -12.80 4.00 -24.92
N ILE A 126 -11.65 3.46 -24.50
CA ILE A 126 -10.38 3.46 -25.25
C ILE A 126 -9.87 2.03 -25.39
N SER A 127 -9.11 1.76 -26.46
CA SER A 127 -8.50 0.43 -26.62
C SER A 127 -7.38 0.21 -25.60
N GLY A 128 -7.34 -1.00 -25.06
CA GLY A 128 -6.49 -1.42 -23.94
C GLY A 128 -7.06 -1.10 -22.55
N GLY A 129 -8.10 -0.27 -22.45
CA GLY A 129 -8.71 0.12 -21.18
C GLY A 129 -7.84 1.05 -20.34
N TYR A 130 -7.97 0.97 -19.02
CA TYR A 130 -7.32 1.89 -18.07
C TYR A 130 -6.63 1.18 -16.91
N HIS A 131 -5.49 1.72 -16.48
CA HIS A 131 -4.74 1.29 -15.31
C HIS A 131 -4.92 2.30 -14.17
N LEU A 132 -5.52 1.88 -13.07
CA LEU A 132 -5.73 2.69 -11.87
C LEU A 132 -4.63 2.36 -10.87
N VAL A 133 -3.91 3.37 -10.39
CA VAL A 133 -2.72 3.20 -9.54
C VAL A 133 -2.78 4.11 -8.32
N HIS A 134 -2.64 3.52 -7.13
CA HIS A 134 -2.32 4.24 -5.90
C HIS A 134 -1.04 3.65 -5.29
N GLN A 135 -0.13 4.49 -4.80
CA GLN A 135 1.07 4.05 -4.11
C GLN A 135 1.30 4.85 -2.84
N ARG A 136 1.69 4.16 -1.76
CA ARG A 136 2.05 4.79 -0.48
C ARG A 136 3.23 4.11 0.15
N CYS A 137 4.20 4.90 0.63
CA CYS A 137 5.24 4.40 1.50
C CYS A 137 4.77 4.46 2.95
N CYS A 138 5.16 3.53 3.82
CA CYS A 138 6.00 2.35 3.62
C CYS A 138 5.27 1.14 4.22
N ARG A 139 5.86 -0.05 4.11
CA ARG A 139 5.34 -1.20 4.85
C ARG A 139 5.80 -1.20 6.30
N ASN A 140 5.05 -1.92 7.14
CA ASN A 140 5.38 -2.08 8.54
C ASN A 140 6.79 -2.67 8.72
N SER A 141 7.62 -2.01 9.54
CA SER A 141 9.00 -2.44 9.82
C SER A 141 9.10 -3.79 10.55
N THR A 142 8.01 -4.26 11.15
CA THR A 142 7.91 -5.56 11.83
C THR A 142 7.73 -6.75 10.87
N ILE A 143 7.53 -6.52 9.56
CA ILE A 143 7.37 -7.60 8.59
C ILE A 143 8.67 -8.41 8.47
N LEU A 144 8.61 -9.69 8.84
CA LEU A 144 9.77 -10.57 8.95
C LEU A 144 10.15 -11.30 7.64
N ASN A 145 9.28 -11.31 6.64
CA ASN A 145 9.41 -12.16 5.45
C ASN A 145 9.97 -11.45 4.20
N ILE A 146 10.20 -10.13 4.24
CA ILE A 146 10.77 -9.35 3.12
C ILE A 146 11.96 -8.51 3.57
N THR A 147 12.88 -8.21 2.64
CA THR A 147 14.05 -7.38 2.94
C THR A 147 13.65 -5.91 3.09
N ALA A 148 14.16 -5.22 4.12
CA ALA A 148 14.04 -3.77 4.30
C ALA A 148 12.60 -3.19 4.10
N PRO A 149 11.56 -3.75 4.75
CA PRO A 149 10.15 -3.38 4.53
C PRO A 149 9.83 -1.89 4.71
N ASN A 150 10.58 -1.19 5.56
CA ASN A 150 10.40 0.24 5.83
C ASN A 150 10.95 1.18 4.73
N THR A 151 11.61 0.65 3.70
CA THR A 151 12.25 1.46 2.64
C THR A 151 11.38 1.65 1.39
N PHE A 152 10.36 0.80 1.20
CA PHE A 152 9.45 0.84 0.06
C PHE A 152 8.01 0.55 0.47
N GLY A 153 7.10 1.07 -0.33
CA GLY A 153 5.67 1.10 -0.12
C GLY A 153 4.90 0.02 -0.86
N SER A 154 3.58 0.07 -0.72
CA SER A 154 2.64 -0.77 -1.46
C SER A 154 2.20 -0.07 -2.74
N THR A 155 1.94 -0.86 -3.79
CA THR A 155 1.15 -0.45 -4.95
C THR A 155 -0.19 -1.15 -4.90
N TYR A 156 -1.26 -0.36 -4.97
CA TYR A 156 -2.63 -0.81 -5.14
C TYR A 156 -3.01 -0.53 -6.59
N TYR A 157 -3.53 -1.54 -7.27
CA TYR A 157 -3.69 -1.55 -8.72
C TYR A 157 -5.00 -2.23 -9.09
N ALA A 158 -5.74 -1.58 -9.98
CA ALA A 158 -6.90 -2.15 -10.65
C ALA A 158 -6.82 -1.86 -12.15
N GLN A 159 -7.48 -2.69 -12.97
CA GLN A 159 -7.49 -2.53 -14.42
C GLN A 159 -8.92 -2.60 -14.96
N ILE A 160 -9.37 -1.50 -15.55
CA ILE A 160 -10.56 -1.50 -16.40
C ILE A 160 -10.13 -2.11 -17.74
N PRO A 161 -10.75 -3.21 -18.21
CA PRO A 161 -10.33 -3.90 -19.43
C PRO A 161 -10.61 -3.08 -20.70
N ASP A 162 -10.11 -3.56 -21.84
CA ASP A 162 -10.57 -3.07 -23.15
C ASP A 162 -12.10 -3.29 -23.27
N PRO A 163 -12.88 -2.30 -23.70
CA PRO A 163 -14.34 -2.40 -23.80
C PRO A 163 -14.84 -3.47 -24.79
N GLY A 164 -13.96 -4.00 -25.65
CA GLY A 164 -14.23 -5.16 -26.50
C GLY A 164 -14.07 -6.51 -25.78
N LEU A 165 -13.50 -6.55 -24.57
CA LEU A 165 -13.46 -7.72 -23.69
C LEU A 165 -14.62 -7.71 -22.68
N GLY A 166 -14.91 -6.55 -22.08
CA GLY A 166 -16.02 -6.35 -21.17
C GLY A 166 -16.50 -4.90 -21.20
N PHE A 167 -17.73 -4.67 -21.66
CA PHE A 167 -18.33 -3.33 -21.64
C PHE A 167 -18.93 -3.07 -20.26
N CYS A 168 -18.48 -1.99 -19.59
CA CYS A 168 -18.96 -1.61 -18.26
C CYS A 168 -18.73 -2.69 -17.19
N ASN A 169 -17.54 -3.31 -17.22
CA ASN A 169 -17.07 -4.26 -16.18
C ASN A 169 -16.90 -3.58 -14.82
N SER A 170 -16.84 -4.39 -13.77
CA SER A 170 -16.46 -4.03 -12.40
C SER A 170 -15.35 -4.96 -11.89
N ASP A 171 -14.66 -4.57 -10.81
CA ASP A 171 -13.83 -5.53 -10.06
C ASP A 171 -14.71 -6.39 -9.14
N PRO A 172 -14.35 -7.67 -8.90
CA PRO A 172 -14.95 -8.48 -7.85
C PRO A 172 -14.57 -7.96 -6.46
N TYR A 173 -15.44 -8.20 -5.48
CA TYR A 173 -15.19 -7.83 -4.08
C TYR A 173 -15.17 -9.05 -3.17
N TYR A 174 -14.27 -9.07 -2.19
CA TYR A 174 -14.23 -10.13 -1.16
C TYR A 174 -15.47 -10.08 -0.28
N ASN A 175 -16.07 -11.24 -0.03
CA ASN A 175 -17.31 -11.36 0.76
C ASN A 175 -17.07 -11.18 2.27
N ASN A 176 -15.86 -11.48 2.73
CA ASN A 176 -15.47 -11.47 4.13
C ASN A 176 -14.17 -10.67 4.32
N PHE A 177 -14.03 -9.98 5.45
CA PHE A 177 -12.76 -9.39 5.88
C PHE A 177 -11.99 -10.38 6.78
N PRO A 178 -10.68 -10.62 6.56
CA PRO A 178 -9.89 -11.58 7.34
C PRO A 178 -9.73 -11.15 8.81
N PRO A 179 -9.55 -12.10 9.74
CA PRO A 179 -9.30 -11.76 11.14
C PRO A 179 -7.99 -10.97 11.30
N ILE A 180 -8.06 -9.88 12.09
CA ILE A 180 -6.96 -8.94 12.34
C ILE A 180 -5.77 -9.60 13.07
N ALA A 181 -6.02 -10.66 13.84
CA ALA A 181 -5.02 -11.36 14.65
C ALA A 181 -5.10 -12.87 14.41
N LEU A 182 -3.93 -13.53 14.42
CA LEU A 182 -3.78 -14.97 14.20
C LEU A 182 -2.96 -15.61 15.34
N CYS A 183 -3.41 -16.75 15.85
CA CYS A 183 -2.69 -17.49 16.88
C CYS A 183 -1.60 -18.39 16.27
N VAL A 184 -0.36 -18.25 16.76
CA VAL A 184 0.77 -19.09 16.33
C VAL A 184 0.52 -20.54 16.75
N GLY A 185 0.61 -21.46 15.80
CA GLY A 185 0.37 -22.89 16.02
C GLY A 185 -1.10 -23.33 15.91
N ASP A 186 -2.02 -22.39 15.70
CA ASP A 186 -3.43 -22.68 15.38
C ASP A 186 -3.67 -22.69 13.85
N THR A 187 -4.78 -23.28 13.41
CA THR A 187 -5.16 -23.36 11.99
C THR A 187 -6.15 -22.26 11.64
N LEU A 188 -5.74 -21.30 10.80
CA LEU A 188 -6.67 -20.38 10.17
C LEU A 188 -7.52 -21.11 9.13
N ILE A 189 -8.84 -21.12 9.35
CA ILE A 189 -9.84 -21.42 8.33
C ILE A 189 -10.59 -20.11 8.06
N PHE A 190 -10.50 -19.60 6.84
CA PHE A 190 -11.13 -18.36 6.43
C PHE A 190 -11.68 -18.47 5.01
N ASP A 191 -12.89 -17.96 4.80
CA ASP A 191 -13.53 -17.95 3.48
C ASP A 191 -13.06 -16.74 2.66
N HIS A 192 -12.10 -16.99 1.78
CA HIS A 192 -11.59 -16.04 0.78
C HIS A 192 -12.50 -15.87 -0.44
N SER A 193 -13.75 -16.34 -0.41
CA SER A 193 -14.70 -16.12 -1.51
C SER A 193 -14.87 -14.63 -1.80
N ALA A 194 -15.02 -14.34 -3.10
CA ALA A 194 -15.35 -13.03 -3.62
C ALA A 194 -16.58 -13.16 -4.53
N THR A 195 -17.29 -12.07 -4.71
CA THR A 195 -18.43 -11.98 -5.64
C THR A 195 -18.04 -11.09 -6.80
N ASP A 196 -18.26 -11.60 -8.01
CA ASP A 196 -18.25 -10.83 -9.23
C ASP A 196 -19.69 -10.47 -9.61
N ILE A 197 -19.97 -9.20 -9.92
CA ILE A 197 -21.33 -8.72 -10.20
C ILE A 197 -21.71 -8.90 -11.69
N ASP A 198 -20.71 -8.97 -12.57
CA ASP A 198 -20.89 -9.13 -14.01
C ASP A 198 -21.00 -10.61 -14.40
N GLY A 199 -20.58 -11.51 -13.50
CA GLY A 199 -20.72 -12.97 -13.60
C GLY A 199 -19.44 -13.67 -14.06
N ASP A 200 -18.30 -13.00 -13.97
CA ASP A 200 -17.01 -13.54 -14.43
C ASP A 200 -16.49 -14.69 -13.56
N SER A 201 -15.62 -15.50 -14.16
CA SER A 201 -15.00 -16.65 -13.49
C SER A 201 -13.80 -16.22 -12.64
N LEU A 202 -13.93 -16.38 -11.32
CA LEU A 202 -12.89 -16.01 -10.36
C LEU A 202 -11.82 -17.10 -10.19
N VAL A 203 -10.55 -16.70 -10.29
CA VAL A 203 -9.38 -17.58 -10.12
C VAL A 203 -8.43 -16.97 -9.09
N TYR A 204 -8.05 -17.79 -8.10
CA TYR A 204 -7.26 -17.35 -6.95
C TYR A 204 -5.83 -17.89 -7.03
N SER A 205 -4.85 -17.05 -6.70
CA SER A 205 -3.46 -17.46 -6.52
C SER A 205 -2.73 -16.55 -5.54
N LEU A 206 -1.70 -17.07 -4.88
CA LEU A 206 -0.75 -16.25 -4.12
C LEU A 206 0.35 -15.74 -5.05
N CYS A 207 0.56 -14.43 -5.05
CA CYS A 207 1.58 -13.76 -5.84
C CYS A 207 2.54 -12.96 -4.94
N ALA A 208 3.65 -12.49 -5.50
CA ALA A 208 4.50 -11.53 -4.81
C ALA A 208 3.77 -10.16 -4.77
N PRO A 209 3.65 -9.49 -3.62
CA PRO A 209 3.14 -8.13 -3.57
C PRO A 209 4.00 -7.16 -4.40
N TYR A 210 3.37 -6.18 -5.04
CA TYR A 210 4.09 -5.11 -5.73
C TYR A 210 4.79 -4.17 -4.75
N SER A 211 6.04 -3.80 -5.05
CA SER A 211 6.69 -2.62 -4.47
C SER A 211 6.03 -1.35 -5.02
N GLY A 212 6.02 -0.27 -4.23
CA GLY A 212 5.52 1.05 -4.62
C GLY A 212 6.44 2.17 -4.12
N ALA A 213 5.83 3.31 -3.76
CA ALA A 213 6.47 4.54 -3.33
C ALA A 213 7.63 4.37 -2.33
N SER A 214 8.63 5.24 -2.36
CA SER A 214 9.84 5.17 -1.52
C SER A 214 9.81 6.21 -0.38
N GLN A 215 10.76 6.12 0.55
CA GLN A 215 10.98 7.15 1.57
C GLN A 215 11.28 8.55 0.99
N SER A 216 11.77 8.65 -0.25
CA SER A 216 12.04 9.93 -0.93
C SER A 216 10.81 10.55 -1.61
N ASN A 217 9.77 9.76 -1.86
CA ASN A 217 8.45 10.23 -2.32
C ASN A 217 7.36 9.36 -1.67
N PRO A 218 7.11 9.51 -0.35
CA PRO A 218 6.26 8.59 0.41
C PRO A 218 4.76 8.77 0.13
N GLN A 219 4.39 9.88 -0.50
CA GLN A 219 3.05 10.21 -0.94
C GLN A 219 3.12 10.83 -2.35
N PRO A 220 3.17 10.00 -3.41
CA PRO A 220 3.06 10.46 -4.78
C PRO A 220 1.82 11.35 -4.95
N GLY A 221 2.00 12.48 -5.62
CA GLY A 221 0.99 13.51 -5.83
C GLY A 221 1.05 14.08 -7.24
N PRO A 222 0.22 15.07 -7.60
CA PRO A 222 0.09 15.55 -8.97
C PRO A 222 1.41 16.05 -9.62
N GLY A 223 2.34 16.58 -8.83
CA GLY A 223 3.68 16.99 -9.30
C GLY A 223 4.73 15.88 -9.35
N SER A 224 4.44 14.71 -8.80
CA SER A 224 5.31 13.52 -8.80
C SER A 224 4.43 12.26 -8.68
N PRO A 225 3.71 11.90 -9.76
CA PRO A 225 2.70 10.85 -9.73
C PRO A 225 3.32 9.46 -9.53
N ALA A 226 2.53 8.52 -8.99
CA ALA A 226 2.96 7.13 -8.91
C ALA A 226 3.11 6.55 -10.33
N PRO A 227 4.19 5.83 -10.66
CA PRO A 227 4.44 5.39 -12.04
C PRO A 227 3.33 4.45 -12.56
N PRO A 228 3.13 4.37 -13.89
CA PRO A 228 2.29 3.35 -14.52
C PRO A 228 2.89 1.94 -14.40
N PRO A 229 2.13 0.87 -14.69
CA PRO A 229 2.67 -0.49 -14.79
C PRO A 229 3.71 -0.62 -15.93
N PRO A 230 4.61 -1.63 -15.86
CA PRO A 230 4.72 -2.68 -14.86
C PRO A 230 5.42 -2.23 -13.56
N PHE A 231 5.04 -2.83 -12.44
CA PHE A 231 5.64 -2.56 -11.13
C PHE A 231 6.69 -3.61 -10.74
N GLY A 232 7.64 -3.20 -9.91
CA GLY A 232 8.53 -4.14 -9.21
C GLY A 232 7.80 -4.95 -8.14
N TYR A 233 8.40 -6.05 -7.71
CA TYR A 233 7.90 -6.89 -6.61
C TYR A 233 8.71 -6.69 -5.33
N VAL A 234 8.13 -7.05 -4.19
CA VAL A 234 8.89 -7.17 -2.93
C VAL A 234 9.89 -8.33 -2.97
N ASN A 235 11.06 -8.14 -2.37
CA ASN A 235 12.06 -9.20 -2.24
C ASN A 235 11.86 -9.96 -0.94
N PHE A 236 11.54 -11.26 -1.03
CA PHE A 236 11.41 -12.13 0.14
C PHE A 236 12.78 -12.49 0.75
N VAL A 237 12.82 -12.65 2.07
CA VAL A 237 13.98 -13.20 2.81
C VAL A 237 13.84 -14.73 2.85
N ALA A 238 14.90 -15.47 2.56
CA ALA A 238 14.87 -16.93 2.66
C ALA A 238 14.52 -17.38 4.11
N PRO A 239 13.64 -18.38 4.30
CA PRO A 239 13.11 -19.32 3.31
C PRO A 239 11.81 -18.89 2.62
N TYR A 240 11.29 -17.68 2.88
CA TYR A 240 10.01 -17.22 2.34
C TYR A 240 10.07 -16.98 0.82
N SER A 241 8.92 -17.07 0.17
CA SER A 241 8.75 -16.76 -1.26
C SER A 241 7.31 -16.40 -1.58
N ALA A 242 7.02 -15.98 -2.81
CA ALA A 242 5.66 -15.72 -3.29
C ALA A 242 4.70 -16.91 -3.10
N THR A 243 5.22 -18.15 -3.23
CA THR A 243 4.44 -19.40 -3.07
C THR A 243 4.49 -19.99 -1.66
N ALA A 244 5.27 -19.38 -0.76
CA ALA A 244 5.35 -19.71 0.66
C ALA A 244 5.68 -18.44 1.47
N PRO A 245 4.72 -17.47 1.58
CA PRO A 245 4.98 -16.19 2.22
C PRO A 245 4.80 -16.24 3.76
N PHE A 246 4.22 -17.32 4.29
CA PHE A 246 3.88 -17.48 5.70
C PHE A 246 4.85 -18.42 6.43
N ASN A 247 4.87 -18.34 7.76
CA ASN A 247 5.64 -19.21 8.65
C ASN A 247 5.04 -20.62 8.82
N ALA A 248 3.84 -20.86 8.32
CA ALA A 248 3.13 -22.13 8.38
C ALA A 248 3.46 -23.04 7.19
N ASN A 249 3.18 -24.34 7.34
CA ASN A 249 3.08 -25.25 6.20
C ASN A 249 2.06 -24.71 5.19
N ARG A 250 2.34 -24.89 3.88
CA ARG A 250 1.61 -24.26 2.77
C ARG A 250 0.08 -24.21 2.99
N PRO A 251 -0.58 -23.07 2.66
CA PRO A 251 -2.03 -23.01 2.58
C PRO A 251 -2.56 -24.17 1.73
N ARG A 252 -3.55 -24.89 2.26
CA ARG A 252 -4.28 -25.90 1.50
C ARG A 252 -5.53 -25.22 0.98
N GLY A 253 -5.58 -25.00 -0.34
CA GLY A 253 -6.82 -24.76 -1.07
C GLY A 253 -7.59 -26.07 -1.25
#